data_AF-A0A970WLG0-F1
#
_entry.id   AF-A0A970WLG0-F1
#
_cell.length_a   1.000
_cell.length_b   1.000
_cell.length_c   1.000
_cell.angle_alpha   90.00
_cell.angle_beta   90.00
_cell.angle_gamma   90.00
#
_symmetry.space_group_name_H-M   'P 1'
#
loop_
_entity.id
_entity.type
_entity.pdbx_description
1 polymer ?
#
loop_
_entity_poly.entity_id
_entity_poly.type
_entity_poly.pdbx_seq_one_letter_code
_entity_poly.pdbx_strand_id
1 'polypeptide(L)'
;MAHEFHSLADDPLTAVWRGREQWASKDAGLQWKPVPDAQIPDDTPVKRMRQIRSLARRFKAHSIDREGGRWELRLIATPVCRYQPNRPEETLDGALFAICQGTDPEIFLAIEARRTANTRDSRGVS
;
A
#
# COMPACT_ATOMS: atom_id res chain seq x y z
N MET A 1 -12.04 -23.16 9.68
CA MET A 1 -11.32 -22.18 8.84
C MET A 1 -11.66 -20.81 9.37
N ALA A 2 -10.66 -20.04 9.80
CA ALA A 2 -10.84 -18.62 10.06
C ALA A 2 -10.49 -17.87 8.76
N HIS A 3 -11.32 -16.92 8.37
CA HIS A 3 -11.00 -15.99 7.29
C HIS A 3 -10.48 -14.71 7.93
N GLU A 4 -9.32 -14.26 7.49
CA GLU A 4 -8.77 -12.98 7.89
C GLU A 4 -9.05 -11.95 6.79
N PHE A 5 -9.54 -10.78 7.19
CA PHE A 5 -9.84 -9.68 6.27
C PHE A 5 -9.03 -8.46 6.70
N HIS A 6 -8.38 -7.82 5.74
CA HIS A 6 -7.71 -6.55 5.92
C HIS A 6 -8.38 -5.50 5.05
N SER A 7 -8.75 -4.37 5.64
CA SER A 7 -9.23 -3.21 4.89
C SER A 7 -8.04 -2.45 4.29
N LEU A 8 -8.15 -2.09 3.01
CA LEU A 8 -7.22 -1.17 2.35
C LEU A 8 -7.79 0.24 2.19
N ALA A 9 -8.97 0.50 2.77
CA ALA A 9 -9.60 1.81 2.72
C ALA A 9 -8.78 2.82 3.54
N ASP A 10 -8.69 4.03 3.00
CA ASP A 10 -8.09 5.19 3.65
C ASP A 10 -9.05 5.94 4.58
N ASP A 11 -10.31 5.47 4.66
CA ASP A 11 -11.32 5.91 5.61
C ASP A 11 -11.90 4.72 6.41
N PRO A 12 -12.52 4.99 7.59
CA PRO A 12 -13.25 3.97 8.34
C PRO A 12 -14.38 3.33 7.52
N LEU A 13 -14.59 2.03 7.71
CA LEU A 13 -15.66 1.27 7.06
C LEU A 13 -16.84 1.07 7.99
N THR A 14 -18.06 1.19 7.47
CA THR A 14 -19.30 0.86 8.17
C THR A 14 -20.00 -0.29 7.49
N ALA A 15 -20.33 -1.33 8.23
CA ALA A 15 -21.11 -2.47 7.78
C ALA A 15 -22.59 -2.29 8.18
N VAL A 16 -23.46 -2.21 7.17
CA VAL A 16 -24.91 -2.07 7.35
C VAL A 16 -25.61 -3.33 6.85
N TRP A 17 -26.49 -3.89 7.68
CA TRP A 17 -27.33 -5.04 7.33
C TRP A 17 -28.79 -4.76 7.63
N ARG A 18 -29.65 -4.94 6.62
CA ARG A 18 -31.10 -4.65 6.69
C ARG A 18 -31.41 -3.25 7.24
N GLY A 19 -30.65 -2.26 6.78
CA GLY A 19 -30.82 -0.85 7.18
C GLY A 19 -30.35 -0.52 8.60
N ARG A 20 -29.69 -1.45 9.29
CA ARG A 20 -29.10 -1.22 10.61
C ARG A 20 -27.60 -1.37 10.56
N GLU A 21 -26.88 -0.44 11.16
CA GLU A 21 -25.45 -0.58 11.39
C GLU A 21 -25.20 -1.80 12.28
N GLN A 22 -24.28 -2.66 11.84
CA GLN A 22 -23.86 -3.84 12.58
C GLN A 22 -22.48 -3.65 13.20
N TRP A 23 -21.63 -2.89 12.52
CA TRP A 23 -20.24 -2.69 12.88
C TRP A 23 -19.67 -1.49 12.14
N ALA A 24 -18.71 -0.81 12.77
CA ALA A 24 -17.87 0.19 12.12
C ALA A 24 -16.42 0.06 12.61
N SER A 25 -15.45 0.24 11.71
CA SER A 25 -14.06 0.43 12.13
C SER A 25 -13.90 1.83 12.73
N LYS A 26 -13.00 1.96 13.71
CA LYS A 26 -12.68 3.27 14.30
C LYS A 26 -11.76 4.09 13.41
N ASP A 27 -10.82 3.40 12.79
CA ASP A 27 -9.75 3.98 11.98
C ASP A 27 -9.83 3.46 10.54
N ALA A 28 -9.10 4.13 9.65
CA ALA A 28 -8.81 3.66 8.31
C ALA A 28 -8.06 2.33 8.33
N GLY A 29 -8.30 1.49 7.32
CA GLY A 29 -7.59 0.22 7.16
C GLY A 29 -6.12 0.39 6.76
N LEU A 30 -5.80 1.50 6.08
CA LEU A 30 -4.45 1.80 5.62
C LEU A 30 -4.14 3.29 5.71
N GLN A 31 -2.93 3.62 6.17
CA GLN A 31 -2.39 4.98 6.14
C GLN A 31 -1.25 5.08 5.12
N TRP A 32 -1.46 5.87 4.07
CA TRP A 32 -0.47 6.08 3.04
C TRP A 32 0.64 7.01 3.50
N LYS A 33 1.90 6.63 3.24
CA LYS A 33 3.08 7.44 3.55
C LYS A 33 3.92 7.64 2.28
N PRO A 34 4.43 8.87 2.03
CA PRO A 34 5.38 9.09 0.95
C PRO A 34 6.63 8.22 1.15
N VAL A 35 7.11 7.60 0.08
CA VAL A 35 8.40 6.91 0.10
C VAL A 35 9.50 7.97 -0.12
N PRO A 36 10.47 8.13 0.81
CA PRO A 36 11.54 9.11 0.66
C PRO A 36 12.31 8.90 -0.65
N ASP A 37 12.70 9.99 -1.29
CA ASP A 37 13.46 10.00 -2.56
C ASP A 37 12.80 9.17 -3.67
N ALA A 38 11.48 8.99 -3.63
CA ALA A 38 10.76 8.36 -4.72
C ALA A 38 10.77 9.29 -5.96
N GLN A 39 10.99 8.68 -7.11
CA GLN A 39 10.89 9.38 -8.39
C GLN A 39 9.44 9.80 -8.65
N ILE A 40 9.27 10.88 -9.40
CA ILE A 40 7.97 11.29 -9.93
C ILE A 40 7.40 10.11 -10.75
N PRO A 41 6.11 9.76 -10.58
CA PRO A 41 5.48 8.75 -11.40
C PRO A 41 5.66 9.01 -12.90
N ASP A 42 6.10 7.98 -13.61
CA ASP A 42 6.31 8.05 -15.06
C ASP A 42 4.97 8.13 -15.83
N ASP A 43 5.01 8.65 -17.05
CA ASP A 43 3.83 8.88 -17.88
C ASP A 43 3.18 7.57 -18.38
N THR A 44 3.96 6.49 -18.50
CA THR A 44 3.46 5.22 -19.03
C THR A 44 3.22 4.17 -17.93
N PRO A 45 2.14 3.36 -18.01
CA PRO A 45 1.89 2.29 -17.04
C PRO A 45 3.04 1.28 -16.92
N VAL A 46 3.74 0.97 -18.02
CA VAL A 46 4.86 0.02 -17.99
C VAL A 46 6.04 0.58 -17.19
N LYS A 47 6.39 1.86 -17.39
CA LYS A 47 7.49 2.50 -16.66
C LYS A 47 7.12 2.76 -15.18
N ARG A 48 5.87 3.15 -14.88
CA ARG A 48 5.38 3.23 -13.48
C ARG A 48 5.52 1.91 -12.75
N MET A 49 5.16 0.79 -13.39
CA MET A 49 5.35 -0.52 -12.76
C MET A 49 6.82 -0.86 -12.53
N ARG A 50 7.74 -0.43 -13.41
CA ARG A 50 9.19 -0.58 -13.16
C ARG A 50 9.62 0.24 -11.94
N GLN A 51 9.15 1.48 -11.81
CA GLN A 51 9.41 2.32 -10.63
C GLN A 51 8.86 1.68 -9.35
N ILE A 52 7.60 1.25 -9.34
CA ILE A 52 6.97 0.60 -8.20
C ILE A 52 7.74 -0.66 -7.77
N ARG A 53 8.15 -1.53 -8.71
CA ARG A 53 8.97 -2.71 -8.39
C ARG A 53 10.36 -2.35 -7.87
N SER A 54 10.93 -1.24 -8.34
CA SER A 54 12.19 -0.72 -7.81
C SER A 54 12.02 -0.26 -6.37
N LEU A 55 10.94 0.49 -6.08
CA LEU A 55 10.60 0.94 -4.74
C LEU A 55 10.36 -0.24 -3.79
N ALA A 56 9.59 -1.25 -4.20
CA ALA A 56 9.30 -2.44 -3.39
C ALA A 56 10.58 -3.13 -2.90
N ARG A 57 11.61 -3.24 -3.75
CA ARG A 57 12.91 -3.86 -3.40
C ARG A 57 13.71 -3.09 -2.35
N ARG A 58 13.36 -1.83 -2.05
CA ARG A 58 13.99 -1.04 -0.99
C ARG A 58 13.50 -1.46 0.40
N PHE A 59 12.34 -2.10 0.49
CA PHE A 59 11.77 -2.57 1.74
C PHE A 59 12.35 -3.93 2.11
N LYS A 60 12.73 -4.05 3.38
CA LYS A 60 13.13 -5.31 4.02
C LYS A 60 12.28 -5.47 5.26
N ALA A 61 11.91 -6.70 5.56
CA ALA A 61 11.18 -7.02 6.77
C ALA A 61 11.80 -8.26 7.41
N HIS A 62 11.70 -8.32 8.72
CA HIS A 62 12.05 -9.48 9.51
C HIS A 62 10.95 -9.67 10.53
N SER A 63 10.82 -10.88 11.05
CA SER A 63 9.99 -11.12 12.22
C SER A 63 10.84 -11.68 13.35
N ILE A 64 10.31 -11.50 14.56
CA ILE A 64 10.98 -11.77 15.83
C ILE A 64 10.01 -12.62 16.65
N ASP A 65 10.45 -13.79 17.11
CA ASP A 65 9.64 -14.64 17.97
C ASP A 65 9.71 -14.18 19.43
N ARG A 66 8.98 -14.88 20.30
CA ARG A 66 8.94 -14.58 21.74
C ARG A 66 10.26 -14.83 22.45
N GLU A 67 11.15 -15.65 21.88
CA GLU A 67 12.46 -15.98 22.42
C GLU A 67 13.57 -15.06 21.85
N GLY A 68 13.20 -14.15 20.94
CA GLY A 68 14.12 -13.20 20.31
C GLY A 68 14.80 -13.73 19.06
N GLY A 69 14.42 -14.91 18.56
CA GLY A 69 14.86 -15.43 17.28
C GLY A 69 14.41 -14.49 16.15
N ARG A 70 15.30 -14.20 15.20
CA ARG A 70 15.04 -13.31 14.06
C ARG A 70 15.17 -14.03 12.74
N TRP A 71 14.21 -13.82 11.86
CA TRP A 71 14.25 -14.33 10.49
C TRP A 71 13.93 -13.23 9.48
N GLU A 72 14.72 -13.18 8.42
CA GLU A 72 14.49 -12.24 7.32
C GLU A 72 13.37 -12.77 6.42
N LEU A 73 12.43 -11.88 6.09
CA LEU A 73 11.34 -12.19 5.18
C LEU A 73 11.74 -11.86 3.74
N ARG A 74 11.23 -12.65 2.81
CA ARG A 74 11.55 -12.55 1.39
C ARG A 74 10.43 -11.82 0.65
N LEU A 75 10.78 -10.71 0.01
CA LEU A 75 9.88 -10.05 -0.95
C LEU A 75 9.64 -10.94 -2.17
N ILE A 76 8.37 -11.16 -2.50
CA ILE A 76 7.97 -11.73 -3.78
C ILE A 76 7.88 -10.60 -4.80
N ALA A 77 8.87 -10.50 -5.69
CA ALA A 77 9.01 -9.37 -6.61
C ALA A 77 7.90 -9.27 -7.68
N THR A 78 7.11 -10.32 -7.85
CA THR A 78 5.88 -10.32 -8.65
C THR A 78 4.72 -9.90 -7.76
N PRO A 79 3.98 -8.85 -8.11
CA PRO A 79 2.87 -8.40 -7.29
C PRO A 79 1.74 -9.46 -7.30
N VAL A 80 1.10 -9.64 -6.15
CA VAL A 80 -0.09 -10.50 -6.02
C VAL A 80 -1.32 -9.85 -6.64
N CYS A 81 -1.33 -8.52 -6.71
CA CYS A 81 -2.35 -7.73 -7.36
C CYS A 81 -1.71 -6.46 -7.94
N ARG A 82 -2.12 -6.09 -9.15
CA ARG A 82 -1.86 -4.77 -9.73
C ARG A 82 -3.21 -4.18 -10.10
N TYR A 83 -3.43 -2.93 -9.72
CA TYR A 83 -4.66 -2.22 -10.00
C TYR A 83 -4.36 -0.85 -10.61
N GLN A 84 -5.25 -0.45 -11.52
CA GLN A 84 -5.38 0.94 -11.94
C GLN A 84 -6.69 1.41 -11.34
N PRO A 85 -6.66 2.31 -10.36
CA PRO A 85 -7.88 2.69 -9.67
C PRO A 85 -8.81 3.48 -10.58
N ASN A 86 -10.10 3.37 -10.29
CA ASN A 86 -11.16 4.00 -11.09
C ASN A 86 -11.15 5.55 -11.03
N ARG A 87 -10.32 6.12 -10.14
CA ARG A 87 -10.10 7.56 -9.94
C ARG A 87 -8.68 7.97 -10.38
N PRO A 88 -8.41 8.08 -11.69
CA PRO A 88 -7.08 8.38 -12.23
C PRO A 88 -6.57 9.80 -11.90
N GLU A 89 -7.44 10.66 -11.35
CA GLU A 89 -7.13 11.99 -10.83
C GLU A 89 -6.24 11.95 -9.58
N GLU A 90 -6.24 10.85 -8.83
CA GLU A 90 -5.46 10.71 -7.60
C GLU A 90 -4.37 9.64 -7.73
N THR A 91 -4.74 8.45 -8.18
CA THR A 91 -3.82 7.30 -8.30
C THR A 91 -3.72 6.81 -9.74
N LEU A 92 -2.48 6.66 -10.23
CA LEU A 92 -2.15 6.35 -11.61
C LEU A 92 -1.87 4.86 -11.87
N ASP A 93 -1.40 4.16 -10.83
CA ASP A 93 -1.04 2.73 -10.84
C ASP A 93 -0.81 2.30 -9.39
N GLY A 94 -1.15 1.07 -9.05
CA GLY A 94 -0.95 0.52 -7.72
C GLY A 94 -0.63 -0.96 -7.78
N ALA A 95 0.15 -1.44 -6.81
CA ALA A 95 0.46 -2.85 -6.70
C ALA A 95 0.60 -3.29 -5.24
N LEU A 96 0.22 -4.54 -5.01
CA LEU A 96 0.38 -5.23 -3.74
C LEU A 96 1.43 -6.33 -3.89
N PHE A 97 2.41 -6.35 -2.99
CA PHE A 97 3.45 -7.37 -2.94
C PHE A 97 3.35 -8.16 -1.65
N ALA A 98 3.60 -9.46 -1.71
CA ALA A 98 3.75 -10.29 -0.54
C ALA A 98 5.21 -10.29 -0.07
N ILE A 99 5.42 -10.18 1.23
CA ILE A 99 6.70 -10.42 1.89
C ILE A 99 6.49 -11.63 2.80
N CYS A 100 7.22 -12.70 2.50
CA CYS A 100 6.89 -14.04 2.97
C CYS A 100 7.98 -14.65 3.86
N GLN A 101 7.55 -15.51 4.77
CA GLN A 101 8.38 -16.55 5.34
C GLN A 101 8.17 -17.84 4.54
N GLY A 102 9.19 -18.28 3.79
CA GLY A 102 9.03 -19.39 2.85
C GLY A 102 8.02 -19.06 1.74
N THR A 103 6.86 -19.72 1.78
CA THR A 103 5.72 -19.49 0.88
C THR A 103 4.54 -18.78 1.55
N ASP A 104 4.61 -18.55 2.86
CA ASP A 104 3.52 -17.96 3.62
C ASP A 104 3.66 -16.43 3.69
N PRO A 105 2.68 -15.64 3.20
CA PRO A 105 2.70 -14.19 3.33
C PRO A 105 2.53 -13.73 4.78
N GLU A 106 3.51 -12.99 5.29
CA GLU A 106 3.46 -12.38 6.62
C GLU A 106 3.07 -10.90 6.55
N ILE A 107 3.44 -10.23 5.45
CA ILE A 107 3.17 -8.80 5.23
C ILE A 107 2.74 -8.59 3.79
N PHE A 108 1.71 -7.76 3.60
CA PHE A 108 1.38 -7.18 2.31
C PHE A 108 1.86 -5.74 2.21
N LEU A 109 2.72 -5.46 1.23
CA LEU A 109 3.23 -4.13 0.93
C LEU A 109 2.44 -3.53 -0.23
N ALA A 110 1.66 -2.48 0.04
CA ALA A 110 0.97 -1.70 -0.98
C ALA A 110 1.82 -0.48 -1.39
N ILE A 111 1.98 -0.27 -2.70
CA ILE A 111 2.65 0.91 -3.26
C ILE A 111 1.78 1.49 -4.37
N GLU A 112 1.53 2.80 -4.29
CA GLU A 112 0.79 3.55 -5.29
C GLU A 112 1.65 4.64 -5.93
N ALA A 113 1.51 4.77 -7.24
CA ALA A 113 1.92 5.94 -7.99
C ALA A 113 0.79 6.97 -7.94
N ARG A 114 0.92 7.98 -7.06
CA ARG A 114 -0.08 9.04 -6.88
C ARG A 114 0.32 10.32 -7.59
N ARG A 115 -0.64 11.07 -8.11
CA ARG A 115 -0.40 12.46 -8.50
C ARG A 115 -0.10 13.25 -7.24
N THR A 116 1.06 13.89 -7.17
CA THR A 116 1.31 14.87 -6.12
C THR A 116 0.47 16.10 -6.46
N ALA A 117 -0.29 16.63 -5.50
CA ALA A 117 -0.85 17.96 -5.64
C ALA A 117 0.32 18.89 -5.95
N ASN A 118 0.24 19.61 -7.08
CA ASN A 118 1.25 20.59 -7.45
C ASN A 118 1.37 21.55 -6.27
N THR A 119 2.49 21.56 -5.56
CA THR A 119 2.81 22.62 -4.60
C THR A 119 3.07 23.90 -5.42
N ARG A 120 2.00 24.50 -5.92
CA ARG A 120 1.94 25.85 -6.44
C ARG A 120 1.02 26.65 -5.53
N ASP A 121 1.41 26.82 -4.27
CA ASP A 121 1.08 28.03 -3.53
C ASP A 121 1.97 28.16 -2.28
N SER A 122 2.72 29.26 -2.21
CA SER A 122 3.50 29.81 -1.07
C SER A 122 4.73 30.60 -1.55
N ARG A 123 4.58 31.37 -2.63
CA ARG A 123 5.35 32.60 -2.82
C ARG A 123 4.40 33.73 -3.17
N GLY A 124 3.75 34.22 -2.13
CA GLY A 124 2.94 35.43 -2.15
C GLY A 124 2.75 35.91 -0.72
N VAL A 125 3.25 37.12 -0.46
CA VAL A 125 3.04 37.96 0.74
C VAL A 125 3.96 37.67 1.93
N SER A 126 5.14 38.28 1.94
CA SER A 126 5.39 39.57 2.60
C SER A 126 6.78 40.10 2.22
#